data_AF-A0A4V5NAQ8-F1
#
_entry.id   AF-A0A4V5NAQ8-F1
#
_cell.length_a   1.000
_cell.length_b   1.000
_cell.length_c   1.000
_cell.angle_alpha   90.00
_cell.angle_beta   90.00
_cell.angle_gamma   90.00
#
_symmetry.space_group_name_H-M   'P 1'
#
loop_
_entity.id
_entity.type
_entity.pdbx_description
1 polymer ?
#
loop_
_entity_poly.entity_id
_entity_poly.type
_entity_poly.pdbx_seq_one_letter_code
_entity_poly.pdbx_strand_id
1 'polypeptide(L)'
;MATNSNNVQFSQRPERPPPLRTNSLKMYGSATQTGATTPRSSSVSRPLQLSHGSLEFTFLIPTALHFSATQLLTSFLQTLPEPTDELAQDDEPSSVPELVARYLGFIAKEVEEEEDVGTYDDLLKLITQEFERAFLRGNEVHAIAATLPGIAEKKLITVRSYYAARAAVNRPIRAHESALFREVADDNACIYAIFGGQGNIEEYFDELREVYTTYPSLVEDFVSTAAALLQGLSREAQAEKMYAKGLDVMRWLNNRDSQPDTDYLVSAP
;
A
#
# COMPACT_ATOMS: atom_id res chain seq x y z
N MET A 1 18.44 30.81 -50.80
CA MET A 1 19.90 31.01 -50.69
C MET A 1 20.20 31.25 -49.23
N ALA A 2 20.93 30.45 -48.45
CA ALA A 2 21.74 29.26 -48.72
C ALA A 2 21.59 28.33 -47.49
N THR A 3 21.43 27.04 -47.75
CA THR A 3 21.43 25.93 -46.78
C THR A 3 22.87 25.46 -46.59
N ASN A 4 23.37 25.42 -45.35
CA ASN A 4 24.69 24.86 -45.05
C ASN A 4 24.51 23.54 -44.27
N SER A 5 24.64 22.44 -45.00
CA SER A 5 24.65 21.07 -44.49
C SER A 5 26.06 20.75 -44.02
N ASN A 6 26.24 20.47 -42.72
CA ASN A 6 27.51 19.97 -42.21
C ASN A 6 27.44 18.48 -41.87
N ASN A 7 28.47 17.82 -42.38
CA ASN A 7 28.66 16.40 -42.63
C ASN A 7 28.85 15.59 -41.33
N VAL A 8 28.22 14.42 -41.27
CA VAL A 8 28.41 13.41 -40.22
C VAL A 8 29.66 12.60 -40.55
N GLN A 9 30.66 12.60 -39.65
CA GLN A 9 31.86 11.78 -39.78
C GLN A 9 31.80 10.60 -38.80
N PHE A 10 31.62 9.40 -39.35
CA PHE A 10 31.69 8.12 -38.64
C PHE A 10 33.13 7.86 -38.19
N SER A 11 33.36 7.78 -36.87
CA SER A 11 34.64 7.36 -36.29
C SER A 11 34.75 5.83 -36.29
N GLN A 12 35.80 5.33 -36.94
CA GLN A 12 36.10 3.92 -37.15
C GLN A 12 36.64 3.28 -35.86
N ARG A 13 36.13 2.08 -35.53
CA ARG A 13 36.62 1.25 -34.41
C ARG A 13 38.00 0.66 -34.74
N PRO A 14 38.96 0.62 -33.79
CA PRO A 14 40.24 -0.03 -34.04
C PRO A 14 40.15 -1.56 -33.99
N GLU A 15 40.95 -2.20 -34.85
CA GLU A 15 40.99 -3.63 -35.17
C GLU A 15 41.46 -4.53 -34.03
N ARG A 16 41.01 -5.80 -34.08
CA ARG A 16 41.37 -6.89 -33.15
C ARG A 16 42.63 -7.62 -33.66
N PRO A 17 43.62 -7.96 -32.81
CA PRO A 17 44.79 -8.72 -33.24
C PRO A 17 44.46 -10.22 -33.47
N PRO A 18 45.26 -10.94 -34.30
CA PRO A 18 44.94 -12.27 -34.82
C PRO A 18 45.21 -13.39 -33.79
N PRO A 19 44.59 -14.58 -33.94
CA PRO A 19 44.76 -15.67 -32.99
C PRO A 19 46.08 -16.42 -33.20
N LEU A 20 46.77 -16.70 -32.08
CA LEU A 20 47.92 -17.61 -32.04
C LEU A 20 47.43 -19.07 -32.18
N ARG A 21 47.89 -19.75 -33.23
CA ARG A 21 47.79 -21.20 -33.38
C ARG A 21 48.95 -21.85 -32.61
N THR A 22 48.64 -22.73 -31.67
CA THR A 22 49.59 -23.72 -31.15
C THR A 22 48.96 -25.11 -31.14
N ASN A 23 49.76 -26.06 -31.64
CA ASN A 23 49.40 -27.43 -31.97
C ASN A 23 48.92 -28.27 -30.79
N SER A 24 48.07 -29.22 -31.16
CA SER A 24 47.62 -30.40 -30.45
C SER A 24 48.73 -31.17 -29.73
N LEU A 25 48.50 -31.49 -28.45
CA LEU A 25 49.04 -32.69 -27.81
C LEU A 25 47.91 -33.39 -27.04
N LYS A 26 47.55 -34.59 -27.50
CA LYS A 26 46.68 -35.52 -26.77
C LYS A 26 47.42 -36.00 -25.52
N MET A 27 46.84 -35.81 -24.34
CA MET A 27 47.22 -36.51 -23.11
C MET A 27 45.94 -37.03 -22.45
N TYR A 28 45.86 -38.35 -22.33
CA TYR A 28 44.88 -39.04 -21.49
C TYR A 28 45.20 -38.73 -20.02
N GLY A 29 44.22 -38.20 -19.30
CA GLY A 29 44.32 -37.95 -17.86
C GLY A 29 42.93 -37.91 -17.24
N SER A 30 42.56 -38.99 -16.55
CA SER A 30 41.39 -39.08 -15.68
C SER A 30 41.67 -38.29 -14.40
N ALA A 31 40.93 -37.20 -14.18
CA ALA A 31 40.65 -36.65 -12.85
C ALA A 31 39.61 -35.51 -12.97
N THR A 32 38.39 -35.83 -12.52
CA THR A 32 37.33 -34.96 -11.98
C THR A 32 37.56 -33.44 -12.02
N GLN A 33 36.80 -32.74 -12.87
CA GLN A 33 36.56 -31.30 -12.73
C GLN A 33 35.07 -31.00 -12.85
N THR A 34 34.67 -29.95 -12.13
CA THR A 34 33.40 -29.20 -12.17
C THR A 34 32.20 -29.74 -11.39
N GLY A 35 32.27 -29.61 -10.06
CA GLY A 35 31.11 -29.21 -9.27
C GLY A 35 30.94 -27.69 -9.32
N ALA A 36 30.59 -27.15 -10.50
CA ALA A 36 30.10 -25.78 -10.61
C ALA A 36 28.65 -25.79 -10.10
N THR A 37 28.44 -25.58 -8.82
CA THR A 37 27.12 -25.25 -8.28
C THR A 37 26.76 -23.83 -8.73
N THR A 38 26.11 -23.76 -9.89
CA THR A 38 25.20 -22.67 -10.23
C THR A 38 24.30 -22.34 -9.02
N PRO A 39 24.06 -21.07 -8.67
CA PRO A 39 23.16 -20.71 -7.58
C PRO A 39 21.71 -21.00 -8.01
N ARG A 40 21.25 -22.25 -7.83
CA ARG A 40 19.85 -22.67 -8.02
C ARG A 40 19.00 -22.47 -6.75
N SER A 41 19.60 -22.07 -5.63
CA SER A 41 18.91 -21.90 -4.35
C SER A 41 18.10 -20.61 -4.26
N SER A 42 18.41 -19.58 -5.06
CA SER A 42 17.66 -18.31 -5.06
C SER A 42 16.27 -18.41 -5.69
N SER A 43 16.01 -19.44 -6.50
CA SER A 43 14.73 -19.65 -7.19
C SER A 43 13.78 -20.60 -6.45
N VAL A 44 14.17 -21.13 -5.28
CA VAL A 44 13.32 -22.03 -4.50
C VAL A 44 12.47 -21.21 -3.54
N SER A 45 11.15 -21.32 -3.66
CA SER A 45 10.21 -20.75 -2.68
C SER A 45 9.99 -21.71 -1.52
N ARG A 46 9.87 -21.16 -0.31
CA ARG A 46 9.59 -21.87 0.93
C ARG A 46 8.24 -21.41 1.48
N PRO A 47 7.45 -22.33 2.08
CA PRO A 47 6.21 -21.95 2.72
C PRO A 47 6.47 -21.05 3.94
N LEU A 48 5.60 -20.06 4.12
CA LEU A 48 5.49 -19.23 5.32
C LEU A 48 4.01 -19.21 5.72
N GLN A 49 3.68 -19.80 6.86
CA GLN A 49 2.31 -19.94 7.33
C GLN A 49 1.96 -18.79 8.26
N LEU A 50 0.95 -18.00 7.89
CA LEU A 50 0.31 -17.01 8.72
C LEU A 50 -0.94 -17.64 9.34
N SER A 51 -0.99 -17.70 10.66
CA SER A 51 -2.08 -18.36 11.40
C SER A 51 -2.51 -17.53 12.60
N HIS A 52 -3.81 -17.50 12.87
CA HIS A 52 -4.39 -16.89 14.06
C HIS A 52 -5.72 -17.60 14.39
N GLY A 53 -5.76 -18.32 15.51
CA GLY A 53 -6.91 -19.16 15.87
C GLY A 53 -7.20 -20.21 14.79
N SER A 54 -8.42 -20.19 14.25
CA SER A 54 -8.85 -21.05 13.14
C SER A 54 -8.49 -20.54 11.75
N LEU A 55 -7.91 -19.34 11.65
CA LEU A 55 -7.55 -18.71 10.38
C LEU A 55 -6.13 -19.12 9.97
N GLU A 56 -5.97 -19.57 8.73
CA GLU A 56 -4.66 -19.92 8.18
C GLU A 56 -4.51 -19.50 6.72
N PHE A 57 -3.33 -18.98 6.38
CA PHE A 57 -2.92 -18.69 5.01
C PHE A 57 -1.44 -19.01 4.81
N THR A 58 -1.08 -19.65 3.69
CA THR A 58 0.32 -20.00 3.40
C THR A 58 0.82 -19.20 2.21
N PHE A 59 1.89 -18.44 2.42
CA PHE A 59 2.65 -17.77 1.36
C PHE A 59 3.77 -18.67 0.85
N LEU A 60 4.13 -18.51 -0.41
CA LEU A 60 5.34 -19.10 -0.99
C LEU A 60 6.39 -18.01 -1.18
N ILE A 61 7.33 -17.92 -0.24
CA ILE A 61 8.32 -16.85 -0.18
C ILE A 61 9.66 -17.34 -0.76
N PRO A 62 10.29 -16.61 -1.70
CA PRO A 62 11.64 -16.92 -2.17
C PRO A 62 12.62 -17.08 -1.02
N THR A 63 13.51 -18.06 -1.10
CA THR A 63 14.47 -18.36 -0.01
C THR A 63 15.28 -17.12 0.41
N ALA A 64 15.58 -16.21 -0.53
CA ALA A 64 16.29 -14.96 -0.26
C ALA A 64 15.52 -13.99 0.67
N LEU A 65 14.18 -14.00 0.63
CA LEU A 65 13.32 -13.13 1.44
C LEU A 65 12.76 -13.83 2.68
N HIS A 66 13.04 -15.14 2.86
CA HIS A 66 12.37 -15.94 3.88
C HIS A 66 12.74 -15.53 5.31
N PHE A 67 13.98 -15.08 5.52
CA PHE A 67 14.44 -14.61 6.83
C PHE A 67 13.67 -13.34 7.27
N SER A 68 13.68 -12.29 6.44
CA SER A 68 12.95 -11.05 6.73
C SER A 68 11.45 -11.29 6.85
N ALA A 69 10.87 -12.14 5.99
CA ALA A 69 9.46 -12.49 6.07
C ALA A 69 9.09 -13.22 7.37
N THR A 70 9.96 -14.09 7.89
CA THR A 70 9.73 -14.78 9.17
C THR A 70 9.84 -13.82 10.35
N GLN A 71 10.78 -12.88 10.30
CA GLN A 71 10.94 -11.83 11.31
C GLN A 71 9.69 -10.95 11.39
N LEU A 72 9.25 -10.40 10.25
CA LEU A 72 8.06 -9.56 10.19
C LEU A 72 6.79 -10.29 10.60
N LEU A 73 6.64 -11.56 10.18
CA LEU A 73 5.52 -12.38 10.62
C LEU A 73 5.51 -12.55 12.14
N THR A 74 6.67 -12.81 12.75
CA THR A 74 6.78 -12.98 14.21
C THR A 74 6.41 -11.69 14.93
N SER A 75 6.93 -10.55 14.48
CA SER A 75 6.58 -9.23 15.04
C SER A 75 5.10 -8.93 14.87
N PHE A 76 4.51 -9.20 13.70
CA PHE A 76 3.09 -9.01 13.45
C PHE A 76 2.22 -9.83 14.39
N LEU A 77 2.54 -11.12 14.59
CA LEU A 77 1.76 -11.99 15.48
C LEU A 77 1.78 -11.50 16.93
N GLN A 78 2.82 -10.80 17.38
CA GLN A 78 2.87 -10.17 18.71
C GLN A 78 1.95 -8.94 18.83
N THR A 79 1.52 -8.36 17.71
CA THR A 79 0.58 -7.23 17.70
C THR A 79 -0.88 -7.67 17.78
N LEU A 80 -1.17 -8.95 17.50
CA LEU A 80 -2.52 -9.49 17.56
C LEU A 80 -2.88 -9.90 19.00
N PRO A 81 -4.16 -9.81 19.38
CA PRO A 81 -4.62 -10.36 20.66
C PRO A 81 -4.49 -11.89 20.68
N GLU A 82 -4.72 -12.49 21.85
CA GLU A 82 -4.86 -13.95 21.94
C GLU A 82 -6.15 -14.39 21.22
N PRO A 83 -6.09 -15.45 20.39
CA PRO A 83 -7.24 -15.88 19.59
C PRO A 83 -8.38 -16.39 20.47
N THR A 84 -9.60 -15.99 20.14
CA THR A 84 -10.84 -16.47 20.74
C THR A 84 -11.50 -17.52 19.85
N ASP A 85 -12.30 -18.41 20.45
CA ASP A 85 -12.95 -19.50 19.72
C ASP A 85 -13.87 -19.00 18.60
N GLU A 86 -14.50 -17.84 18.79
CA GLU A 86 -15.46 -17.24 17.86
C GLU A 86 -14.89 -16.08 17.03
N LEU A 87 -13.61 -15.73 17.21
CA LEU A 87 -12.98 -14.56 16.56
C LEU A 87 -13.74 -13.25 16.81
N ALA A 88 -14.24 -13.08 18.03
CA ALA A 88 -15.30 -12.13 18.38
C ALA A 88 -14.78 -10.77 18.87
N GLN A 89 -13.49 -10.62 19.19
CA GLN A 89 -12.98 -9.33 19.67
C GLN A 89 -12.85 -8.33 18.53
N ASP A 90 -13.04 -7.03 18.79
CA ASP A 90 -13.01 -5.99 17.75
C ASP A 90 -11.63 -5.83 17.10
N ASP A 91 -10.57 -6.07 17.87
CA ASP A 91 -9.17 -6.04 17.45
C ASP A 91 -8.67 -7.38 16.89
N GLU A 92 -9.49 -8.43 16.92
CA GLU A 92 -9.19 -9.76 16.38
C GLU A 92 -9.67 -9.90 14.92
N PRO A 93 -8.87 -10.49 14.00
CA PRO A 93 -9.30 -10.71 12.63
C PRO A 93 -10.44 -11.75 12.56
N SER A 94 -11.52 -11.46 11.83
CA SER A 94 -12.67 -12.34 11.70
C SER A 94 -12.65 -13.19 10.42
N SER A 95 -11.65 -13.03 9.55
CA SER A 95 -11.54 -13.81 8.32
C SER A 95 -10.10 -13.88 7.79
N VAL A 96 -9.80 -14.89 6.96
CA VAL A 96 -8.47 -15.05 6.33
C VAL A 96 -8.08 -13.83 5.47
N PRO A 97 -8.95 -13.25 4.61
CA PRO A 97 -8.61 -12.05 3.86
C PRO A 97 -8.27 -10.86 4.77
N GLU A 98 -9.03 -10.68 5.86
CA GLU A 98 -8.75 -9.61 6.84
C GLU A 98 -7.40 -9.83 7.54
N LEU A 99 -7.11 -11.06 7.98
CA LEU A 99 -5.83 -11.41 8.61
C LEU A 99 -4.64 -11.10 7.68
N VAL A 100 -4.73 -11.49 6.41
CA VAL A 100 -3.69 -11.19 5.42
C VAL A 100 -3.62 -9.68 5.16
N ALA A 101 -4.74 -8.97 5.09
CA ALA A 101 -4.75 -7.52 4.92
C ALA A 101 -4.10 -6.80 6.11
N ARG A 102 -4.37 -7.21 7.35
CA ARG A 102 -3.71 -6.67 8.55
C ARG A 102 -2.19 -6.90 8.51
N TYR A 103 -1.74 -8.09 8.11
CA TYR A 103 -0.31 -8.35 7.92
C TYR A 103 0.29 -7.47 6.83
N LEU A 104 -0.44 -7.27 5.72
CA LEU A 104 -0.04 -6.39 4.63
C LEU A 104 0.14 -4.92 5.11
N GLY A 105 -0.81 -4.42 5.91
CA GLY A 105 -0.74 -3.09 6.51
C GLY A 105 0.39 -2.94 7.52
N PHE A 106 0.68 -4.00 8.29
CA PHE A 106 1.83 -4.04 9.20
C PHE A 106 3.15 -3.90 8.42
N ILE A 107 3.36 -4.69 7.36
CA ILE A 107 4.57 -4.58 6.55
C ILE A 107 4.67 -3.19 5.90
N ALA A 108 3.55 -2.61 5.43
CA ALA A 108 3.54 -1.27 4.87
C ALA A 108 4.05 -0.21 5.86
N LYS A 109 3.60 -0.30 7.11
CA LYS A 109 4.09 0.57 8.19
C LYS A 109 5.59 0.38 8.43
N GLU A 110 6.06 -0.87 8.48
CA GLU A 110 7.49 -1.14 8.67
C GLU A 110 8.32 -0.56 7.52
N VAL A 111 7.85 -0.64 6.27
CA VAL A 111 8.51 -0.01 5.09
C VAL A 111 8.58 1.51 5.21
N GLU A 112 7.54 2.15 5.73
CA GLU A 112 7.52 3.62 5.94
C GLU A 112 8.46 4.05 7.09
N GLU A 113 8.63 3.21 8.11
CA GLU A 113 9.46 3.48 9.29
C GLU A 113 10.92 2.96 9.16
N GLU A 114 11.25 2.28 8.06
CA GLU A 114 12.57 1.70 7.78
C GLU A 114 13.69 2.77 7.75
N GLU A 115 14.80 2.50 8.46
CA GLU A 115 16.03 3.31 8.35
C GLU A 115 16.78 3.05 7.03
N ASP A 116 16.83 1.78 6.61
CA ASP A 116 17.51 1.31 5.40
C ASP A 116 16.49 1.09 4.27
N VAL A 117 16.45 2.03 3.32
CA VAL A 117 15.48 2.06 2.23
C VAL A 117 15.46 0.75 1.42
N GLY A 118 14.28 0.13 1.36
CA GLY A 118 13.98 -0.97 0.46
C GLY A 118 14.26 -2.36 1.02
N THR A 119 14.38 -2.49 2.34
CA THR A 119 14.64 -3.77 3.01
C THR A 119 13.44 -4.70 2.88
N TYR A 120 12.21 -4.20 3.09
CA TYR A 120 11.00 -5.02 2.97
C TYR A 120 10.19 -4.75 1.68
N ASP A 121 10.65 -3.85 0.81
CA ASP A 121 10.03 -3.51 -0.48
C ASP A 121 9.62 -4.73 -1.32
N ASP A 122 10.57 -5.63 -1.58
CA ASP A 122 10.34 -6.80 -2.45
C ASP A 122 9.39 -7.80 -1.80
N LEU A 123 9.44 -7.90 -0.47
CA LEU A 123 8.50 -8.72 0.28
C LEU A 123 7.10 -8.11 0.22
N LEU A 124 6.96 -6.80 0.47
CA LEU A 124 5.67 -6.11 0.43
C LEU A 124 5.04 -6.20 -0.98
N LYS A 125 5.83 -6.03 -2.04
CA LYS A 125 5.39 -6.23 -3.43
C LYS A 125 4.85 -7.65 -3.65
N LEU A 126 5.55 -8.66 -3.13
CA LEU A 126 5.16 -10.07 -3.24
C LEU A 126 3.85 -10.34 -2.47
N ILE A 127 3.77 -9.95 -1.20
CA ILE A 127 2.59 -10.17 -0.36
C ILE A 127 1.38 -9.42 -0.94
N THR A 128 1.56 -8.19 -1.42
CA THR A 128 0.50 -7.43 -2.11
C THR A 128 -0.02 -8.19 -3.33
N GLN A 129 0.88 -8.74 -4.16
CA GLN A 129 0.50 -9.50 -5.34
C GLN A 129 -0.25 -10.79 -4.97
N GLU A 130 0.18 -11.48 -3.92
CA GLU A 130 -0.51 -12.67 -3.43
C GLU A 130 -1.90 -12.35 -2.87
N PHE A 131 -2.06 -11.25 -2.16
CA PHE A 131 -3.37 -10.77 -1.70
C PHE A 131 -4.31 -10.46 -2.88
N GLU A 132 -3.84 -9.71 -3.87
CA GLU A 132 -4.61 -9.41 -5.09
C GLU A 132 -5.06 -10.70 -5.81
N ARG A 133 -4.14 -11.68 -5.93
CA ARG A 133 -4.38 -12.96 -6.61
C ARG A 133 -5.38 -13.84 -5.86
N ALA A 134 -5.20 -13.97 -4.54
CA ALA A 134 -5.97 -14.89 -3.73
C ALA A 134 -7.41 -14.38 -3.49
N PHE A 135 -7.55 -13.08 -3.20
CA PHE A 135 -8.78 -12.51 -2.67
C PHE A 135 -9.48 -11.54 -3.62
N LEU A 136 -8.75 -10.63 -4.27
CA LEU A 136 -9.40 -9.62 -5.12
C LEU A 136 -9.89 -10.19 -6.45
N ARG A 137 -9.14 -11.11 -7.07
CA ARG A 137 -9.51 -11.77 -8.34
C ARG A 137 -9.96 -10.80 -9.44
N GLY A 138 -9.36 -9.62 -9.49
CA GLY A 138 -9.67 -8.57 -10.46
C GLY A 138 -10.74 -7.56 -10.02
N ASN A 139 -11.39 -7.79 -8.87
CA ASN A 139 -12.25 -6.79 -8.24
C ASN A 139 -11.46 -5.75 -7.44
N GLU A 140 -12.15 -4.67 -7.11
CA GLU A 140 -11.66 -3.61 -6.25
C GLU A 140 -11.79 -4.03 -4.75
N VAL A 141 -10.95 -3.50 -3.85
CA VAL A 141 -10.88 -3.95 -2.45
C VAL A 141 -12.16 -3.71 -1.66
N HIS A 142 -12.92 -2.64 -1.93
CA HIS A 142 -14.21 -2.35 -1.31
C HIS A 142 -15.24 -3.45 -1.63
N ALA A 143 -15.20 -3.99 -2.85
CA ALA A 143 -16.09 -5.10 -3.23
C ALA A 143 -15.83 -6.34 -2.36
N ILE A 144 -14.56 -6.62 -2.03
CA ILE A 144 -14.21 -7.70 -1.12
C ILE A 144 -14.56 -7.34 0.32
N ALA A 145 -14.17 -6.16 0.80
CA ALA A 145 -14.41 -5.70 2.17
C ALA A 145 -15.91 -5.72 2.53
N ALA A 146 -16.80 -5.37 1.59
CA ALA A 146 -18.24 -5.43 1.79
C ALA A 146 -18.74 -6.84 2.15
N THR A 147 -18.10 -7.88 1.61
CA THR A 147 -18.46 -9.30 1.83
C THR A 147 -17.83 -9.92 3.09
N LEU A 148 -16.86 -9.25 3.72
CA LEU A 148 -16.20 -9.79 4.91
C LEU A 148 -17.14 -9.79 6.12
N PRO A 149 -16.99 -10.76 7.04
CA PRO A 149 -17.70 -10.75 8.31
C PRO A 149 -17.16 -9.63 9.24
N GLY A 150 -17.88 -9.37 10.32
CA GLY A 150 -17.48 -8.40 11.34
C GLY A 150 -18.05 -6.99 11.13
N ILE A 151 -17.70 -6.12 12.07
CA ILE A 151 -18.12 -4.71 12.12
C ILE A 151 -17.45 -3.86 11.01
N ALA A 152 -17.96 -2.66 10.78
CA ALA A 152 -17.50 -1.78 9.69
C ALA A 152 -16.01 -1.44 9.83
N GLU A 153 -15.54 -1.25 11.05
CA GLU A 153 -14.18 -0.91 11.42
C GLU A 153 -13.19 -1.98 10.94
N LYS A 154 -13.52 -3.28 11.09
CA LYS A 154 -12.70 -4.39 10.57
C LYS A 154 -12.61 -4.39 9.05
N LYS A 155 -13.72 -4.05 8.37
CA LYS A 155 -13.77 -3.93 6.91
C LYS A 155 -12.92 -2.76 6.43
N LEU A 156 -12.97 -1.63 7.14
CA LEU A 156 -12.14 -0.45 6.85
C LEU A 156 -10.65 -0.74 7.09
N ILE A 157 -10.28 -1.53 8.10
CA ILE A 157 -8.88 -1.98 8.28
C ILE A 157 -8.38 -2.73 7.04
N THR A 158 -9.20 -3.59 6.44
CA THR A 158 -8.82 -4.31 5.21
C THR A 158 -8.54 -3.34 4.06
N VAL A 159 -9.45 -2.38 3.85
CA VAL A 159 -9.31 -1.33 2.82
C VAL A 159 -8.06 -0.49 3.06
N ARG A 160 -7.91 0.05 4.27
CA ARG A 160 -6.79 0.89 4.68
C ARG A 160 -5.46 0.19 4.46
N SER A 161 -5.35 -1.05 4.94
CA SER A 161 -4.11 -1.82 4.86
C SER A 161 -3.70 -2.10 3.42
N TYR A 162 -4.67 -2.35 2.55
CA TYR A 162 -4.41 -2.52 1.12
C TYR A 162 -3.90 -1.23 0.47
N TYR A 163 -4.56 -0.09 0.70
CA TYR A 163 -4.11 1.18 0.12
C TYR A 163 -2.78 1.66 0.69
N ALA A 164 -2.51 1.44 1.99
CA ALA A 164 -1.22 1.72 2.62
C ALA A 164 -0.10 0.92 1.94
N ALA A 165 -0.28 -0.40 1.78
CA ALA A 165 0.72 -1.23 1.12
C ALA A 165 0.99 -0.84 -0.33
N ARG A 166 -0.06 -0.48 -1.09
CA ARG A 166 0.12 0.02 -2.46
C ARG A 166 0.94 1.31 -2.48
N ALA A 167 0.67 2.22 -1.56
CA ALA A 167 1.39 3.49 -1.45
C ALA A 167 2.86 3.27 -1.10
N ALA A 168 3.15 2.46 -0.07
CA ALA A 168 4.50 2.15 0.38
C ALA A 168 5.39 1.57 -0.73
N VAL A 169 4.86 0.74 -1.63
CA VAL A 169 5.61 0.20 -2.78
C VAL A 169 5.45 0.99 -4.08
N ASN A 170 4.93 2.21 -4.02
CA ASN A 170 4.67 3.07 -5.18
C ASN A 170 3.89 2.37 -6.31
N ARG A 171 2.93 1.51 -5.94
CA ARG A 171 2.12 0.74 -6.89
C ARG A 171 0.88 1.55 -7.26
N PRO A 172 0.77 2.07 -8.50
CA PRO A 172 -0.35 2.93 -8.89
C PRO A 172 -1.67 2.17 -8.75
N ILE A 173 -2.74 2.85 -8.34
CA ILE A 173 -4.08 2.24 -8.27
C ILE A 173 -4.45 1.77 -9.67
N ARG A 174 -4.75 0.47 -9.79
CA ARG A 174 -5.23 -0.07 -11.07
C ARG A 174 -6.68 0.36 -11.23
N ALA A 175 -7.01 0.91 -12.39
CA ALA A 175 -8.40 1.11 -12.76
C ALA A 175 -9.07 -0.28 -12.83
N HIS A 176 -10.06 -0.48 -11.97
CA HIS A 176 -11.00 -1.58 -12.11
C HIS A 176 -12.17 -1.09 -12.95
N GLU A 177 -12.57 -1.88 -13.95
CA GLU A 177 -13.74 -1.52 -14.75
C GLU A 177 -14.99 -1.70 -13.89
N SER A 178 -15.58 -0.58 -13.47
CA SER A 178 -16.81 -0.57 -12.71
C SER A 178 -17.99 -0.91 -13.62
N ALA A 179 -18.82 -1.86 -13.19
CA ALA A 179 -20.04 -2.22 -13.90
C ALA A 179 -20.95 -1.00 -14.13
N LEU A 180 -21.08 -0.11 -13.14
CA LEU A 180 -21.87 1.11 -13.27
C LEU A 180 -21.35 2.01 -14.39
N PHE A 181 -20.02 2.22 -14.46
CA PHE A 181 -19.43 3.06 -15.50
C PHE A 181 -19.50 2.42 -16.90
N ARG A 182 -19.53 1.07 -16.98
CA ARG A 182 -19.80 0.37 -18.24
C ARG A 182 -21.22 0.61 -18.74
N GLU A 183 -22.22 0.46 -17.87
CA GLU A 183 -23.63 0.73 -18.24
C GLU A 183 -23.85 2.20 -18.66
N VAL A 184 -23.09 3.14 -18.09
CA VAL A 184 -23.12 4.54 -18.54
C VAL A 184 -22.51 4.71 -19.93
N ALA A 185 -21.40 4.01 -20.22
CA ALA A 185 -20.78 4.04 -21.55
C ALA A 185 -21.67 3.40 -22.63
N ASP A 186 -22.51 2.43 -22.24
CA ASP A 186 -23.47 1.74 -23.10
C ASP A 186 -24.85 2.46 -23.15
N ASP A 187 -24.96 3.68 -22.63
CA ASP A 187 -26.20 4.49 -22.56
C ASP A 187 -27.38 3.82 -21.80
N ASN A 188 -27.10 2.79 -21.00
CA ASN A 188 -28.09 2.10 -20.16
C ASN A 188 -28.30 2.78 -18.79
N ALA A 189 -27.39 3.67 -18.38
CA ALA A 189 -27.45 4.40 -17.12
C ALA A 189 -26.97 5.85 -17.26
N CYS A 190 -27.33 6.70 -16.30
CA CYS A 190 -26.86 8.09 -16.20
C CYS A 190 -26.36 8.36 -14.77
N ILE A 191 -25.24 9.07 -14.64
CA ILE A 191 -24.66 9.45 -13.34
C ILE A 191 -24.89 10.95 -13.12
N TYR A 192 -25.36 11.30 -11.93
CA TYR A 192 -25.40 12.67 -11.43
C TYR A 192 -24.62 12.74 -10.12
N ALA A 193 -23.74 13.73 -9.99
CA ALA A 193 -23.04 14.00 -8.73
C ALA A 193 -23.84 15.04 -7.92
N ILE A 194 -24.16 14.69 -6.67
CA ILE A 194 -24.85 15.58 -5.72
C ILE A 194 -23.93 15.73 -4.51
N PHE A 195 -23.60 16.97 -4.16
CA PHE A 195 -22.83 17.29 -2.96
C PHE A 195 -23.80 17.85 -1.92
N GLY A 196 -23.89 17.18 -0.77
CA GLY A 196 -24.68 17.64 0.36
C GLY A 196 -24.10 18.90 1.00
N GLY A 197 -24.90 19.56 1.84
CA GLY A 197 -24.47 20.69 2.67
C GLY A 197 -24.61 20.36 4.16
N GLN A 198 -24.75 21.40 4.98
CA GLN A 198 -25.05 21.25 6.40
C GLN A 198 -26.40 20.53 6.58
N GLY A 199 -26.38 19.37 7.24
CA GLY A 199 -27.56 18.59 7.63
C GLY A 199 -27.68 18.47 9.16
N ASN A 200 -28.58 17.61 9.64
CA ASN A 200 -28.74 17.29 11.07
C ASN A 200 -27.65 16.32 11.62
N ILE A 201 -26.53 16.17 10.91
CA ILE A 201 -25.46 15.24 11.33
C ILE A 201 -24.42 16.01 12.14
N GLU A 202 -24.30 15.64 13.41
CA GLU A 202 -23.30 16.19 14.32
C GLU A 202 -21.94 15.47 14.15
N GLU A 203 -21.94 14.33 13.44
CA GLU A 203 -20.80 13.44 13.25
C GLU A 203 -19.93 13.77 12.01
N TYR A 204 -20.12 14.93 11.36
CA TYR A 204 -19.40 15.29 10.11
C TYR A 204 -17.87 15.23 10.27
N PHE A 205 -17.37 15.58 11.46
CA PHE A 205 -15.93 15.56 11.73
C PHE A 205 -15.40 14.14 11.94
N ASP A 206 -16.23 13.23 12.45
CA ASP A 206 -15.91 11.81 12.53
C ASP A 206 -15.86 11.18 11.13
N GLU A 207 -16.74 11.57 10.20
CA GLU A 207 -16.64 11.16 8.79
C GLU A 207 -15.33 11.62 8.15
N LEU A 208 -14.93 12.88 8.37
CA LEU A 208 -13.64 13.39 7.89
C LEU A 208 -12.48 12.56 8.47
N ARG A 209 -12.55 12.22 9.76
CA ARG A 209 -11.54 11.40 10.42
C ARG A 209 -11.50 9.99 9.85
N GLU A 210 -12.65 9.36 9.61
CA GLU A 210 -12.72 8.03 9.00
C GLU A 210 -12.06 8.04 7.60
N VAL A 211 -12.38 9.04 6.77
CA VAL A 211 -11.77 9.20 5.44
C VAL A 211 -10.26 9.43 5.55
N TYR A 212 -9.82 10.35 6.41
CA TYR A 212 -8.41 10.66 6.61
C TYR A 212 -7.60 9.46 7.10
N THR A 213 -8.15 8.70 8.06
CA THR A 213 -7.48 7.53 8.64
C THR A 213 -7.53 6.30 7.73
N THR A 214 -8.53 6.17 6.86
CA THR A 214 -8.67 5.04 5.94
C THR A 214 -7.85 5.24 4.67
N TYR A 215 -7.73 6.47 4.17
CA TYR A 215 -7.10 6.77 2.88
C TYR A 215 -5.97 7.83 2.97
N PRO A 216 -5.04 7.75 3.94
CA PRO A 216 -4.03 8.80 4.13
C PRO A 216 -3.24 9.07 2.84
N SER A 217 -2.79 8.01 2.16
CA SER A 217 -2.06 8.10 0.89
C SER A 217 -2.83 8.72 -0.29
N LEU A 218 -4.15 8.92 -0.17
CA LEU A 218 -4.98 9.55 -1.19
C LEU A 218 -5.44 10.95 -0.82
N VAL A 219 -5.66 11.22 0.47
CA VAL A 219 -6.31 12.47 0.92
C VAL A 219 -5.42 13.36 1.77
N GLU A 220 -4.31 12.87 2.32
CA GLU A 220 -3.48 13.63 3.27
C GLU A 220 -2.97 14.95 2.69
N ASP A 221 -2.45 14.94 1.47
CA ASP A 221 -1.97 16.16 0.80
C ASP A 221 -3.07 17.21 0.64
N PHE A 222 -4.28 16.79 0.26
CA PHE A 222 -5.41 17.68 0.10
C PHE A 222 -5.87 18.24 1.45
N VAL A 223 -6.06 17.35 2.44
CA VAL A 223 -6.56 17.72 3.77
C VAL A 223 -5.56 18.62 4.49
N SER A 224 -4.26 18.31 4.45
CA SER A 224 -3.21 19.12 5.07
C SER A 224 -3.10 20.50 4.43
N THR A 225 -3.18 20.59 3.10
CA THR A 225 -3.17 21.86 2.37
C THR A 225 -4.39 22.71 2.70
N ALA A 226 -5.59 22.12 2.69
CA ALA A 226 -6.83 22.82 3.03
C ALA A 226 -6.82 23.29 4.50
N ALA A 227 -6.39 22.43 5.42
CA ALA A 227 -6.28 22.76 6.83
C ALA A 227 -5.29 23.90 7.10
N ALA A 228 -4.12 23.90 6.45
CA ALA A 228 -3.14 24.97 6.58
C ALA A 228 -3.67 26.32 6.06
N LEU A 229 -4.38 26.31 4.93
CA LEU A 229 -5.04 27.50 4.39
C LEU A 229 -6.10 28.04 5.37
N LEU A 230 -7.01 27.17 5.82
CA LEU A 230 -8.08 27.54 6.73
C LEU A 230 -7.56 28.06 8.06
N GLN A 231 -6.51 27.44 8.61
CA GLN A 231 -5.86 27.90 9.82
C GLN A 231 -5.19 29.28 9.64
N GLY A 232 -4.63 29.55 8.46
CA GLY A 232 -4.10 30.87 8.12
C GLY A 232 -5.21 31.94 8.10
N LEU A 233 -6.30 31.66 7.40
CA LEU A 233 -7.45 32.57 7.28
C LEU A 233 -8.14 32.81 8.63
N SER A 234 -8.26 31.79 9.48
CA SER A 234 -8.89 31.92 10.80
C SER A 234 -8.12 32.84 11.75
N ARG A 235 -6.83 33.10 11.48
CA ARG A 235 -5.96 33.97 12.29
C ARG A 235 -5.95 35.42 11.79
N GLU A 236 -6.62 35.73 10.69
CA GLU A 236 -6.74 37.11 10.22
C GLU A 236 -7.59 37.93 11.20
N ALA A 237 -7.24 39.20 11.41
CA ALA A 237 -7.89 40.05 12.40
C ALA A 237 -9.43 40.19 12.22
N GLN A 238 -9.93 39.96 11.00
CA GLN A 238 -11.35 39.95 10.68
C GLN A 238 -12.09 38.68 11.14
N ALA A 239 -11.39 37.55 11.26
CA ALA A 239 -11.95 36.23 11.53
C ALA A 239 -11.57 35.68 12.91
N GLU A 240 -10.44 36.12 13.49
CA GLU A 240 -9.88 35.60 14.74
C GLU A 240 -10.91 35.55 15.89
N LYS A 241 -11.78 36.56 15.98
CA LYS A 241 -12.84 36.64 17.00
C LYS A 241 -13.95 35.59 16.83
N MET A 242 -14.18 35.10 15.61
CA MET A 242 -15.17 34.04 15.32
C MET A 242 -14.62 32.66 15.71
N TYR A 243 -13.29 32.49 15.74
CA TYR A 243 -12.64 31.21 16.02
C TYR A 243 -11.98 31.19 17.40
N ALA A 244 -12.76 31.29 18.47
CA ALA A 244 -12.25 31.33 19.84
C ALA A 244 -11.39 30.12 20.25
N LYS A 245 -11.61 28.94 19.65
CA LYS A 245 -10.81 27.73 19.87
C LYS A 245 -9.83 27.43 18.72
N GLY A 246 -9.71 28.36 17.75
CA GLY A 246 -8.92 28.22 16.55
C GLY A 246 -9.50 27.23 15.54
N LEU A 247 -8.81 27.08 14.39
CA LEU A 247 -9.18 26.15 13.33
C LEU A 247 -7.97 25.26 12.97
N ASP A 248 -7.58 24.38 13.88
CA ASP A 248 -6.43 23.48 13.73
C ASP A 248 -6.88 22.05 13.41
N VAL A 249 -7.41 21.88 12.20
CA VAL A 249 -8.01 20.62 11.73
C VAL A 249 -7.03 19.45 11.82
N MET A 250 -5.75 19.66 11.47
CA MET A 250 -4.74 18.60 11.51
C MET A 250 -4.48 18.12 12.94
N ARG A 251 -4.41 19.05 13.91
CA ARG A 251 -4.27 18.68 15.32
C ARG A 251 -5.48 17.87 15.78
N TRP A 252 -6.69 18.27 15.41
CA TRP A 252 -7.92 17.56 15.77
C TRP A 252 -7.98 16.17 15.14
N LEU A 253 -7.56 16.01 13.88
CA LEU A 253 -7.50 14.71 13.19
C LEU A 253 -6.48 13.75 13.80
N ASN A 254 -5.33 14.26 14.24
CA ASN A 254 -4.27 13.43 14.84
C ASN A 254 -4.49 13.17 16.33
N ASN A 255 -5.25 14.03 17.03
CA ASN A 255 -5.50 13.89 18.46
C ASN A 255 -6.97 14.22 18.80
N ARG A 256 -7.77 13.19 19.09
CA ARG A 256 -9.17 13.32 19.51
C ARG A 256 -9.35 14.21 20.74
N ASP A 257 -8.43 14.17 21.71
CA ASP A 257 -8.53 14.98 22.93
C ASP A 257 -8.36 16.49 22.68
N SER A 258 -7.80 16.85 21.52
CA SER A 258 -7.66 18.25 21.11
C SER A 258 -8.85 18.78 20.31
N GLN A 259 -9.77 17.90 19.94
CA GLN A 259 -10.96 18.26 19.18
C GLN A 259 -11.90 19.12 20.05
N PRO A 260 -12.40 20.26 19.54
CA PRO A 260 -13.44 21.03 20.20
C PRO A 260 -14.74 20.22 20.38
N ASP A 261 -15.59 20.69 21.29
CA ASP A 261 -16.96 20.18 21.41
C ASP A 261 -17.78 20.37 20.12
N THR A 262 -18.83 19.55 20.00
CA THR A 262 -19.76 19.57 18.88
C THR A 262 -20.32 20.96 18.65
N ASP A 263 -20.70 21.68 19.71
CA ASP A 263 -21.23 23.05 19.64
C ASP A 263 -20.31 24.00 18.87
N TYR A 264 -19.00 23.92 19.11
CA TYR A 264 -18.03 24.69 18.37
C TYR A 264 -17.88 24.21 16.92
N LEU A 265 -17.84 22.89 16.70
CA LEU A 265 -17.65 22.30 15.38
C LEU A 265 -18.83 22.57 14.44
N VAL A 266 -20.07 22.60 14.93
CA VAL A 266 -21.26 22.88 14.09
C VAL A 266 -21.53 24.37 13.92
N SER A 267 -20.87 25.22 14.73
CA SER A 267 -21.02 26.66 14.61
C SER A 267 -20.50 27.13 13.24
N ALA A 268 -21.40 27.72 12.44
CA ALA A 268 -21.00 28.47 11.26
C ALA A 268 -20.36 29.79 11.74
N PRO A 269 -19.12 30.10 11.35
CA PRO A 269 -18.45 31.36 11.68
C PRO A 269 -19.10 32.57 10.98
#